data_AF-X1LJB0-F1
#
_entry.id   AF-X1LJB0-F1
#
_cell.length_a   1.000
_cell.length_b   1.000
_cell.length_c   1.000
_cell.angle_alpha   90.00
_cell.angle_beta   90.00
_cell.angle_gamma   90.00
#
_symmetry.space_group_name_H-M   'P 1'
#
loop_
_entity.id
_entity.type
_entity.pdbx_description
1 polymer ?
#
loop_
_entity_poly.entity_id
_entity_poly.type
_entity_poly.pdbx_seq_one_letter_code
_entity_poly.pdbx_strand_id
1 'polypeptide(L)' 'MVQEEAELTILNEYLPRQMTREEIIVAARQVIEEVEAQGLDDKRKVMPKLIAQLKGKADGREINAVVTELLTS' A
#
# COMPACT_ATOMS: atom_id res chain seq x y z
N MET A 1 5.18 11.42 -21.21
CA MET A 1 4.07 10.88 -20.40
C MET A 1 4.74 10.21 -19.20
N VAL A 2 5.33 10.97 -18.27
CA VAL A 2 4.76 11.61 -17.06
C VAL A 2 4.07 10.60 -16.14
N GLN A 3 4.80 10.13 -15.13
CA GLN A 3 4.40 9.89 -13.73
C GLN A 3 5.65 9.31 -13.01
N GLU A 4 6.51 10.15 -12.44
CA GLU A 4 6.44 10.77 -11.10
C GLU A 4 7.06 9.87 -10.00
N GLU A 5 8.26 10.31 -9.57
CA GLU A 5 8.79 10.28 -8.20
C GLU A 5 9.11 8.92 -7.55
N ALA A 6 10.26 8.38 -7.92
CA ALA A 6 10.99 7.37 -7.15
C ALA A 6 11.77 7.99 -5.97
N GLU A 7 11.08 8.70 -5.08
CA GLU A 7 11.68 9.17 -3.81
C GLU A 7 11.19 8.30 -2.65
N LEU A 8 11.91 7.20 -2.38
CA LEU A 8 11.79 6.47 -1.12
C LEU A 8 13.09 6.58 -0.34
N THR A 9 13.38 7.80 0.12
CA THR A 9 14.34 8.01 1.20
C THR A 9 13.58 8.00 2.52
N ILE A 10 13.50 6.86 3.20
CA ILE A 10 13.16 6.84 4.62
C ILE A 10 14.13 5.90 5.35
N LEU A 11 15.32 6.45 5.61
CA LEU A 11 16.13 6.10 6.76
C LEU A 11 15.64 7.00 7.91
N ASN A 12 15.08 6.42 9.00
CA ASN A 12 15.08 6.96 10.38
C ASN A 12 14.28 5.99 11.28
N GLU A 13 14.96 5.10 12.00
CA GLU A 13 15.38 5.27 13.41
C GLU A 13 14.31 4.88 14.46
N TYR A 14 14.55 3.70 15.05
CA TYR A 14 14.42 3.33 16.47
C TYR A 14 13.07 3.36 17.24
N LEU A 15 11.93 3.61 16.61
CA LEU A 15 10.61 3.31 17.20
C LEU A 15 9.72 2.65 16.13
N PRO A 16 8.85 1.66 16.45
CA PRO A 16 7.85 1.20 15.50
C PRO A 16 6.85 2.34 15.29
N ARG A 17 7.16 3.24 14.35
CA ARG A 17 6.26 4.28 13.90
C ARG A 17 5.15 3.58 13.11
N GLN A 18 3.92 3.90 13.47
CA GLN A 18 2.77 3.53 12.66
C GLN A 18 2.96 4.22 11.30
N MET A 19 2.83 3.46 10.22
CA MET A 19 2.99 3.99 8.87
C MET A 19 1.96 5.08 8.62
N THR A 20 2.34 6.10 7.85
CA THR A 20 1.40 7.12 7.38
C THR A 20 0.56 6.58 6.23
N ARG A 21 -0.54 7.28 5.94
CA ARG A 21 -1.41 6.95 4.80
C ARG A 21 -0.64 6.95 3.48
N GLU A 22 0.28 7.89 3.28
CA GLU A 22 1.10 8.00 2.07
C GLU A 22 1.99 6.78 1.90
N GLU A 23 2.64 6.30 2.97
CA GLU A 23 3.46 5.09 2.94
C GLU A 23 2.62 3.84 2.62
N ILE A 24 1.37 3.77 3.11
CA ILE A 24 0.43 2.71 2.79
C ILE A 24 0.02 2.78 1.31
N ILE A 25 -0.20 3.99 0.76
CA ILE A 25 -0.52 4.20 -0.66
C ILE A 25 0.62 3.69 -1.54
N VAL A 26 1.86 4.06 -1.22
CA VAL A 26 3.04 3.62 -1.98
C VAL A 26 3.16 2.09 -1.95
N ALA A 27 3.06 1.47 -0.78
CA ALA A 27 3.10 0.01 -0.67
C ALA A 27 1.92 -0.66 -1.40
N ALA A 28 0.72 -0.09 -1.34
CA ALA A 28 -0.44 -0.61 -2.04
C ALA A 28 -0.29 -0.55 -3.56
N ARG A 29 0.25 0.54 -4.11
CA ARG A 29 0.54 0.67 -5.55
C ARG A 29 1.52 -0.40 -6.02
N GLN A 30 2.61 -0.60 -5.28
CA GLN A 30 3.59 -1.65 -5.59
C GLN A 30 2.95 -3.04 -5.63
N VAL A 31 2.11 -3.37 -4.64
CA VAL A 31 1.42 -4.66 -4.61
C VAL A 31 0.42 -4.79 -5.75
N ILE A 32 -0.35 -3.74 -6.05
CA ILE A 32 -1.32 -3.70 -7.16
C ILE A 32 -0.63 -3.98 -8.50
N GLU A 33 0.50 -3.33 -8.75
CA GLU A 33 1.32 -3.57 -9.95
C GLU A 33 1.85 -5.00 -10.00
N GLU A 34 2.37 -5.52 -8.87
CA GLU A 34 2.97 -6.85 -8.82
C GLU A 34 1.96 -7.98 -9.04
N VAL A 35 0.69 -7.78 -8.63
CA VAL A 35 -0.38 -8.77 -8.86
C VAL A 35 -1.23 -8.45 -10.09
N GLU A 36 -0.86 -7.43 -10.86
CA GLU A 36 -1.59 -6.91 -12.02
C GLU A 36 -3.08 -6.68 -11.73
N ALA A 37 -3.40 -6.14 -10.54
CA ALA A 37 -4.77 -5.90 -10.12
C ALA A 37 -5.38 -4.75 -10.92
N GLN A 38 -6.55 -4.98 -11.51
CA GLN A 38 -7.23 -3.99 -12.37
C GLN A 38 -8.56 -3.49 -11.82
N GLY A 39 -9.00 -4.01 -10.66
CA GLY A 39 -10.22 -3.53 -10.04
C GLY A 39 -10.55 -4.20 -8.72
N LEU A 40 -11.74 -3.90 -8.18
CA LEU A 40 -12.18 -4.38 -6.87
C LEU A 40 -12.21 -5.91 -6.74
N ASP A 41 -12.43 -6.64 -7.84
CA ASP A 41 -12.40 -8.11 -7.84
C ASP A 41 -11.01 -8.66 -7.49
N ASP A 42 -9.95 -7.91 -7.80
CA ASP A 42 -8.56 -8.27 -7.49
C ASP A 42 -8.14 -7.85 -6.08
N LYS A 43 -8.98 -7.12 -5.35
CA LYS A 43 -8.74 -6.79 -3.93
C LYS A 43 -8.47 -8.05 -3.10
N ARG A 44 -9.09 -9.17 -3.44
CA ARG A 44 -8.83 -10.49 -2.81
C ARG A 44 -7.40 -11.00 -2.98
N LYS A 45 -6.69 -10.54 -4.02
CA LYS A 45 -5.28 -10.87 -4.31
C LYS A 45 -4.34 -9.86 -3.61
N VAL A 46 -4.71 -8.57 -3.62
CA VAL A 46 -3.91 -7.47 -3.05
C VAL A 46 -3.89 -7.49 -1.52
N MET A 47 -5.07 -7.59 -0.89
CA MET A 47 -5.25 -7.47 0.56
C MET A 47 -4.39 -8.44 1.41
N PRO A 48 -4.38 -9.77 1.16
CA PRO A 48 -3.62 -10.69 2.01
C PRO A 48 -2.11 -10.41 1.97
N LYS A 49 -1.60 -10.01 0.80
CA LYS A 49 -0.18 -9.68 0.62
C LYS A 49 0.21 -8.39 1.32
N LEU A 50 -0.59 -7.35 1.14
CA LEU A 50 -0.34 -6.05 1.76
C LEU A 50 -0.50 -6.11 3.29
N ILE A 51 -1.50 -6.84 3.81
CA ILE A 51 -1.64 -7.07 5.26
C ILE A 51 -0.43 -7.83 5.82
N ALA A 52 0.08 -8.84 5.13
CA ALA A 52 1.28 -9.56 5.57
C ALA A 52 2.51 -8.66 5.59
N GLN A 53 2.68 -7.82 4.56
CA GLN A 53 3.81 -6.88 4.43
C GLN A 53 3.78 -5.76 5.47
N LEU A 54 2.59 -5.25 5.80
CA LEU A 54 2.38 -4.12 6.71
C LEU A 54 1.95 -4.56 8.12
N LYS A 55 2.03 -5.86 8.43
CA LYS A 55 1.63 -6.42 9.72
C LYS A 55 2.40 -5.73 10.86
N GLY A 56 1.65 -5.13 11.78
CA GLY A 56 2.22 -4.40 12.92
C GLY A 56 2.80 -3.03 12.59
N LYS A 57 2.69 -2.59 11.32
CA LYS A 57 3.11 -1.26 10.85
C LYS A 57 1.91 -0.38 10.49
N ALA A 58 0.82 -0.95 9.99
CA ALA A 58 -0.42 -0.24 9.66
C ALA A 58 -1.66 -1.03 10.13
N ASP A 59 -2.78 -0.32 10.33
CA ASP A 59 -4.06 -0.94 10.68
C ASP A 59 -4.73 -1.56 9.44
N GLY A 60 -5.30 -2.77 9.59
CA GLY A 60 -5.95 -3.48 8.49
C GLY A 60 -7.13 -2.73 7.87
N ARG A 61 -7.81 -1.86 8.63
CA ARG A 61 -8.90 -1.00 8.13
C ARG A 61 -8.35 0.11 7.23
N GLU A 62 -7.23 0.72 7.61
CA GLU A 62 -6.60 1.77 6.81
C GLU A 62 -6.04 1.21 5.50
N ILE A 63 -5.39 0.04 5.57
CA ILE A 63 -4.95 -0.73 4.40
C ILE A 63 -6.15 -0.98 3.46
N ASN A 64 -7.28 -1.44 4.00
CA ASN A 64 -8.48 -1.73 3.20
C ASN A 64 -9.03 -0.47 2.52
N ALA A 65 -9.09 0.65 3.23
CA ALA A 65 -9.56 1.92 2.69
C ALA A 65 -8.69 2.38 1.51
N VAL A 66 -7.37 2.38 1.68
CA VAL A 66 -6.41 2.77 0.63
C VAL A 66 -6.52 1.87 -0.60
N VAL A 67 -6.51 0.55 -0.42
CA VAL A 67 -6.63 -0.39 -1.55
C VAL A 67 -7.95 -0.22 -2.30
N THR A 68 -9.04 0.05 -1.59
CA THR A 68 -10.35 0.28 -2.23
C THR A 68 -10.34 1.55 -3.06
N GLU A 69 -9.78 2.63 -2.53
CA GLU A 69 -9.64 3.91 -3.23
C GLU A 69 -8.82 3.74 -4.52
N LEU A 70 -7.67 3.07 -4.44
CA LEU A 70 -6.78 2.84 -5.58
C LEU A 70 -7.35 1.93 -6.67
N LEU A 71 -8.25 0.99 -6.33
CA LEU A 71 -8.87 0.05 -7.27
C LEU A 71 -10.24 0.51 -7.81
N THR A 72 -10.79 1.61 -7.27
CA THR A 72 -12.04 2.21 -7.74
C THR A 72 -11.80 3.48 -8.58
N SER A 73 -10.63 4.11 -8.41
CA SER A 73 -10.21 5.28 -9.18
C SER A 73 -9.68 4.92 -10.56
#